data_AF-A0A5E4IE89-F1
#
_entry.id   AF-A0A5E4IE89-F1
#
_cell.length_a   1.000
_cell.length_b   1.000
_cell.length_c   1.000
_cell.angle_alpha   90.00
_cell.angle_beta   90.00
_cell.angle_gamma   90.00
#
_symmetry.space_group_name_H-M   'P 1'
#
loop_
_entity.id
_entity.type
_entity.pdbx_description
1 polymer ?
#
loop_
_entity_poly.entity_id
_entity_poly.type
_entity_poly.pdbx_seq_one_letter_code
_entity_poly.pdbx_strand_id
1 'polypeptide(L)'
;MMKKTNTNWKAVEDIITKYCDGKDIDSSEHFRFGKLECYELAKVRTTRHARYNINYHFVWIPKTRSKVMQERVARIIKDVTIQVCKQREWIPLALEVMPDHVHLFLSASPKWAPAYIIKIIKGNASRQVRLLFQEFKEYREKELWADSYYCGTAGHVSQEQVIRYIAEQEKNVNVKPFSYSVFSKKQKTLADFSVS
;
A
#
# COMPACT_ATOMS: atom_id res chain seq x y z
N MET A 1 -22.79 9.40 22.75
CA MET A 1 -22.09 10.67 22.52
C MET A 1 -20.74 10.35 21.86
N MET A 2 -20.51 10.69 20.59
CA MET A 2 -19.19 10.51 19.97
C MET A 2 -18.17 11.36 20.73
N LYS A 3 -17.08 10.76 21.22
CA LYS A 3 -15.97 11.52 21.82
C LYS A 3 -15.48 12.52 20.78
N LYS A 4 -15.48 13.82 21.12
CA LYS A 4 -14.82 14.85 20.29
C LYS A 4 -13.40 14.38 20.03
N THR A 5 -13.03 14.29 18.76
CA THR A 5 -11.67 13.95 18.38
C THR A 5 -10.77 15.11 18.75
N ASN A 6 -9.61 14.86 19.35
CA ASN A 6 -8.57 15.88 19.66
C ASN A 6 -7.81 16.36 18.40
N THR A 7 -8.47 16.37 17.24
CA THR A 7 -7.90 16.88 16.00
C THR A 7 -8.01 18.39 15.98
N ASN A 8 -6.89 19.08 15.80
CA ASN A 8 -6.89 20.52 15.59
C ASN A 8 -7.20 20.82 14.11
N TRP A 9 -8.47 21.14 13.82
CA TRP A 9 -8.93 21.39 12.45
C TRP A 9 -8.35 22.66 11.82
N LYS A 10 -7.98 23.65 12.63
CA LYS A 10 -7.26 24.82 12.13
C LYS A 10 -5.89 24.42 11.57
N ALA A 11 -5.14 23.59 12.32
CA ALA A 11 -3.88 23.05 11.82
C ALA A 11 -4.05 22.14 10.59
N VAL A 12 -5.19 21.45 10.43
CA VAL A 12 -5.51 20.72 9.19
C VAL A 12 -5.65 21.69 8.01
N GLU A 13 -6.40 22.78 8.16
CA GLU A 13 -6.56 23.81 7.14
C GLU A 13 -5.22 24.47 6.78
N ASP A 14 -4.38 24.74 7.78
CA ASP A 14 -3.04 25.30 7.60
C ASP A 14 -2.15 24.34 6.80
N ILE A 15 -2.16 23.03 7.14
CA ILE A 15 -1.44 21.99 6.39
C ILE A 15 -1.96 21.92 4.94
N ILE A 16 -3.27 21.95 4.75
CA ILE A 16 -3.88 21.90 3.42
C ILE A 16 -3.41 23.08 2.59
N THR A 17 -3.56 24.30 3.12
CA THR A 17 -3.20 25.54 2.45
C THR A 17 -1.70 25.60 2.14
N LYS A 18 -0.86 25.15 3.08
CA LYS A 18 0.61 25.26 2.96
C LYS A 18 1.23 24.25 2.00
N TYR A 19 0.62 23.07 1.86
CA TYR A 19 1.22 21.94 1.14
C TYR A 19 0.40 21.47 -0.08
N CYS A 20 -0.70 22.16 -0.42
CA CYS A 20 -1.47 21.95 -1.64
C CYS A 20 -0.93 22.85 -2.78
N ASP A 21 -0.65 22.25 -3.94
CA ASP A 21 -0.18 22.97 -5.13
C ASP A 21 -1.34 23.44 -6.04
N GLY A 22 -2.52 23.70 -5.45
CA GLY A 22 -3.70 24.19 -6.18
C GLY A 22 -4.42 23.15 -7.05
N LYS A 23 -4.04 21.86 -6.96
CA LYS A 23 -4.75 20.76 -7.59
C LYS A 23 -5.72 20.13 -6.60
N ASP A 24 -7.01 20.21 -6.91
CA ASP A 24 -8.01 19.45 -6.15
C ASP A 24 -7.93 17.97 -6.57
N ILE A 25 -7.47 17.12 -5.65
CA ILE A 25 -7.38 15.68 -5.86
C ILE A 25 -8.63 15.06 -5.27
N ASP A 26 -9.47 14.49 -6.13
CA ASP A 26 -10.61 13.70 -5.66
C ASP A 26 -10.13 12.38 -5.05
N SER A 27 -10.25 12.30 -3.72
CA SER A 27 -9.99 11.10 -2.93
C SER A 27 -10.88 9.89 -3.30
N SER A 28 -11.98 10.09 -4.04
CA SER A 28 -12.87 9.02 -4.50
C SER A 28 -12.40 8.36 -5.79
N GLU A 29 -11.54 9.03 -6.57
CA GLU A 29 -10.90 8.46 -7.75
C GLU A 29 -9.77 7.51 -7.32
N HIS A 30 -10.12 6.28 -6.94
CA HIS A 30 -9.15 5.28 -6.50
C HIS A 30 -8.43 4.59 -7.67
N PHE A 31 -7.15 4.28 -7.46
CA PHE A 31 -6.42 3.14 -8.02
C PHE A 31 -6.74 2.81 -9.49
N ARG A 32 -6.38 3.72 -10.41
CA ARG A 32 -6.28 3.37 -11.83
C ARG A 32 -5.04 2.47 -11.99
N PHE A 33 -5.24 1.16 -12.15
CA PHE A 33 -4.20 0.19 -12.50
C PHE A 33 -3.53 0.59 -13.83
N GLY A 34 -2.54 1.50 -13.81
CA GLY A 34 -1.92 1.98 -15.04
C GLY A 34 -0.93 3.14 -14.91
N LYS A 35 -0.86 3.86 -13.78
CA LYS A 35 0.12 4.95 -13.59
C LYS A 35 1.36 4.60 -12.76
N LEU A 36 1.32 3.49 -12.03
CA LEU A 36 2.49 2.86 -11.41
C LEU A 36 2.47 1.38 -11.78
N GLU A 37 2.99 1.10 -12.98
CA GLU A 37 3.73 -0.09 -13.38
C GLU A 37 3.71 -1.30 -12.40
N CYS A 38 2.56 -1.97 -12.27
CA CYS A 38 2.42 -3.18 -11.47
C CYS A 38 2.88 -4.40 -12.29
N TYR A 39 4.18 -4.64 -12.40
CA TYR A 39 4.70 -5.60 -13.40
C TYR A 39 4.48 -7.10 -13.10
N GLU A 40 4.31 -7.52 -11.84
CA GLU A 40 4.48 -8.95 -11.50
C GLU A 40 3.58 -9.46 -10.35
N LEU A 41 2.28 -9.57 -10.64
CA LEU A 41 1.24 -10.02 -9.69
C LEU A 41 1.31 -11.51 -9.34
N ALA A 42 1.91 -12.35 -10.19
CA ALA A 42 1.90 -13.80 -10.01
C ALA A 42 3.27 -14.46 -10.12
N LYS A 43 4.30 -13.70 -9.77
CA LYS A 43 5.64 -14.24 -9.68
C LYS A 43 5.77 -15.08 -8.42
N VAL A 44 6.00 -16.38 -8.60
CA VAL A 44 6.42 -17.26 -7.51
C VAL A 44 7.85 -16.87 -7.11
N ARG A 45 8.03 -16.54 -5.84
CA ARG A 45 9.28 -16.12 -5.21
C ARG A 45 9.80 -17.18 -4.28
N THR A 46 11.07 -17.09 -3.95
CA THR A 46 11.80 -18.17 -3.30
C THR A 46 12.61 -17.68 -2.11
N THR A 47 12.58 -18.42 -1.01
CA THR A 47 13.54 -18.31 0.10
C THR A 47 14.28 -19.63 0.26
N ARG A 48 15.18 -19.73 1.26
CA ARG A 48 15.85 -20.99 1.60
C ARG A 48 14.88 -22.13 1.93
N HIS A 49 13.71 -21.81 2.49
CA HIS A 49 12.77 -22.81 3.03
C HIS A 49 11.33 -22.64 2.51
N ALA A 50 11.08 -21.77 1.53
CA ALA A 50 9.74 -21.54 1.00
C ALA A 50 9.73 -21.14 -0.47
N ARG A 51 8.69 -21.57 -1.18
CA ARG A 51 8.22 -21.00 -2.45
C ARG A 51 6.90 -20.29 -2.15
N TYR A 52 6.72 -19.05 -2.60
CA TYR A 52 5.55 -18.25 -2.25
C TYR A 52 5.12 -17.29 -3.34
N ASN A 53 3.81 -17.10 -3.48
CA ASN A 53 3.19 -16.02 -4.23
C ASN A 53 2.17 -15.35 -3.29
N ILE A 54 2.66 -14.43 -2.48
CA ILE A 54 1.86 -13.75 -1.45
C ILE A 54 1.95 -12.25 -1.73
N ASN A 55 0.79 -11.64 -1.96
CA ASN A 55 0.66 -10.20 -2.12
C ASN A 55 -0.46 -9.68 -1.23
N TYR A 56 -0.23 -8.54 -0.61
CA TYR A 56 -1.14 -7.88 0.31
C TYR A 56 -1.53 -6.52 -0.26
N HIS A 57 -2.83 -6.23 -0.21
CA HIS A 57 -3.38 -4.91 -0.43
C HIS A 57 -3.69 -4.28 0.93
N PHE A 58 -2.84 -3.35 1.33
CA PHE A 58 -3.04 -2.53 2.52
C PHE A 58 -3.74 -1.23 2.16
N VAL A 59 -4.72 -0.84 2.98
CA VAL A 59 -5.27 0.52 2.96
C VAL A 59 -5.29 1.06 4.37
N TRP A 60 -4.83 2.30 4.56
CA TRP A 60 -4.94 2.98 5.85
C TRP A 60 -5.16 4.47 5.66
N ILE A 61 -5.66 5.11 6.71
CA ILE A 61 -6.05 6.52 6.70
C ILE A 61 -5.29 7.30 7.78
N PRO A 62 -5.05 8.61 7.62
CA PRO A 62 -4.70 9.48 8.73
C PRO A 62 -5.85 9.47 9.75
N LYS A 63 -5.54 9.75 11.01
CA LYS A 63 -6.60 9.79 12.03
C LYS A 63 -7.64 10.82 11.61
N THR A 64 -8.89 10.50 11.93
CA THR A 64 -10.08 11.28 11.57
C THR A 64 -10.27 11.49 10.06
N ARG A 65 -9.55 10.73 9.21
CA ARG A 65 -9.60 10.84 7.74
C ARG A 65 -9.35 12.27 7.24
N SER A 66 -8.56 13.03 7.99
CA SER A 66 -8.18 14.40 7.62
C SER A 66 -7.37 14.40 6.30
N LYS A 67 -7.62 15.36 5.40
CA LYS A 67 -6.93 15.49 4.10
C LYS A 67 -5.51 16.07 4.25
N VAL A 68 -4.71 15.56 5.19
CA VAL A 68 -3.40 16.11 5.55
C VAL A 68 -2.25 15.61 4.69
N MET A 69 -2.46 14.56 3.88
CA MET A 69 -1.42 14.00 3.00
C MET A 69 -1.36 14.75 1.67
N GLN A 70 -1.15 16.07 1.75
CA GLN A 70 -1.00 16.93 0.57
C GLN A 70 0.37 16.76 -0.07
N GLU A 71 0.51 17.14 -1.33
CA GLU A 71 1.65 16.91 -2.23
C GLU A 71 3.00 16.62 -1.54
N ARG A 72 3.58 17.61 -0.85
CA ARG A 72 4.90 17.47 -0.21
C ARG A 72 4.90 16.38 0.87
N VAL A 73 3.83 16.31 1.66
CA VAL A 73 3.63 15.27 2.68
C VAL A 73 3.47 13.91 2.01
N ALA A 74 2.65 13.81 0.95
CA ALA A 74 2.44 12.58 0.21
C ALA A 74 3.73 12.04 -0.41
N ARG A 75 4.58 12.92 -0.97
CA ARG A 75 5.90 12.56 -1.51
C ARG A 75 6.79 11.94 -0.44
N ILE A 76 6.89 12.57 0.74
CA ILE A 76 7.64 12.02 1.87
C ILE A 76 7.10 10.65 2.32
N ILE A 77 5.78 10.49 2.38
CA ILE A 77 5.16 9.21 2.75
C ILE A 77 5.53 8.12 1.72
N LYS A 78 5.50 8.45 0.42
CA LYS A 78 5.92 7.54 -0.66
C LYS A 78 7.37 7.14 -0.48
N ASP A 79 8.27 8.12 -0.38
CA ASP A 79 9.71 7.89 -0.31
C ASP A 79 10.10 7.01 0.89
N VAL A 80 9.54 7.31 2.07
CA VAL A 80 9.78 6.52 3.28
C VAL A 80 9.22 5.11 3.15
N THR A 81 8.03 4.96 2.57
CA THR A 81 7.42 3.63 2.37
C THR A 81 8.30 2.76 1.48
N ILE A 82 8.78 3.31 0.36
CA ILE A 82 9.70 2.61 -0.55
C ILE A 82 11.02 2.29 0.13
N GLN A 83 11.59 3.23 0.90
CA GLN A 83 12.83 3.03 1.63
C GLN A 83 12.70 1.89 2.66
N VAL A 84 11.62 1.87 3.45
CA VAL A 84 11.34 0.82 4.43
C VAL A 84 11.18 -0.54 3.74
N CYS A 85 10.48 -0.59 2.60
CA CYS A 85 10.34 -1.83 1.84
C CYS A 85 11.70 -2.33 1.36
N LYS A 86 12.54 -1.45 0.79
CA LYS A 86 13.89 -1.77 0.34
C LYS A 86 14.76 -2.33 1.47
N GLN A 87 14.74 -1.71 2.65
CA GLN A 87 15.52 -2.14 3.82
C GLN A 87 15.10 -3.52 4.35
N ARG A 88 13.88 -3.97 4.05
CA ARG A 88 13.30 -5.23 4.57
C ARG A 88 13.08 -6.29 3.50
N GLU A 89 13.56 -6.04 2.29
CA GLU A 89 13.37 -6.91 1.13
C GLU A 89 11.88 -7.17 0.84
N TRP A 90 11.03 -6.19 1.12
CA TRP A 90 9.63 -6.19 0.69
C TRP A 90 9.53 -5.54 -0.68
N ILE A 91 8.64 -6.04 -1.52
CA ILE A 91 8.54 -5.64 -2.91
C ILE A 91 7.25 -4.83 -3.08
N PRO A 92 7.32 -3.48 -3.10
CA PRO A 92 6.16 -2.65 -3.37
C PRO A 92 5.77 -2.85 -4.84
N LEU A 93 4.58 -3.39 -5.07
CA LEU A 93 4.02 -3.65 -6.40
C LEU A 93 3.26 -2.44 -6.93
N ALA A 94 2.62 -1.67 -6.04
CA ALA A 94 2.03 -0.38 -6.33
C ALA A 94 1.86 0.43 -5.04
N LEU A 95 1.95 1.75 -5.12
CA LEU A 95 1.78 2.64 -3.97
C LEU A 95 1.11 3.94 -4.40
N GLU A 96 -0.06 4.22 -3.84
CA GLU A 96 -0.80 5.46 -4.05
C GLU A 96 -1.08 6.13 -2.72
N VAL A 97 -0.77 7.42 -2.62
CA VAL A 97 -1.04 8.25 -1.45
C VAL A 97 -1.99 9.35 -1.89
N MET A 98 -3.23 9.24 -1.43
CA MET A 98 -4.28 10.24 -1.62
C MET A 98 -4.32 11.19 -0.42
N PRO A 99 -5.00 12.34 -0.50
CA PRO A 99 -5.03 13.29 0.62
C PRO A 99 -5.49 12.70 1.97
N ASP A 100 -6.40 11.74 1.95
CA ASP A 100 -7.07 11.17 3.13
C ASP A 100 -6.87 9.65 3.31
N HIS A 101 -6.12 8.97 2.44
CA HIS A 101 -5.84 7.53 2.58
C HIS A 101 -4.65 7.08 1.72
N VAL A 102 -4.09 5.90 2.03
CA VAL A 102 -2.97 5.30 1.31
C VAL A 102 -3.34 3.89 0.86
N HIS A 103 -3.09 3.57 -0.40
CA HIS A 103 -3.11 2.21 -0.94
C HIS A 103 -1.68 1.73 -1.14
N LEU A 104 -1.33 0.60 -0.51
CA LEU A 104 -0.06 -0.09 -0.77
C LEU A 104 -0.36 -1.52 -1.18
N PHE A 105 0.09 -1.87 -2.37
CA PHE A 105 0.13 -3.24 -2.84
C PHE A 105 1.55 -3.78 -2.74
N LEU A 106 1.75 -4.86 -1.97
CA LEU A 106 3.05 -5.29 -1.49
C LEU A 106 3.19 -6.82 -1.55
N SER A 107 4.31 -7.32 -2.08
CA SER A 107 4.73 -8.71 -1.88
C SER A 107 5.76 -8.81 -0.76
N ALA A 108 5.58 -9.77 0.15
CA ALA A 108 6.50 -10.03 1.24
C ALA A 108 6.61 -11.54 1.53
N SER A 109 7.78 -11.97 2.00
CA SER A 109 8.03 -13.35 2.43
C SER A 109 7.03 -13.79 3.51
N PRO A 110 6.60 -15.08 3.52
CA PRO A 110 5.64 -15.60 4.50
C PRO A 110 6.11 -15.52 5.96
N LYS A 111 7.40 -15.26 6.21
CA LYS A 111 7.93 -15.02 7.56
C LYS A 111 7.37 -13.73 8.20
N TRP A 112 6.85 -12.81 7.39
CA TRP A 112 6.36 -11.52 7.86
C TRP A 112 4.84 -11.55 8.00
N ALA A 113 4.36 -11.36 9.24
CA ALA A 113 2.94 -11.16 9.50
C ALA A 113 2.45 -9.82 8.91
N PRO A 114 1.27 -9.76 8.26
CA PRO A 114 0.73 -8.52 7.70
C PRO A 114 0.67 -7.36 8.70
N ALA A 115 0.25 -7.66 9.94
CA ALA A 115 0.19 -6.68 11.04
C ALA A 115 1.56 -6.09 11.40
N TYR A 116 2.64 -6.89 11.29
CA TYR A 116 3.99 -6.41 11.53
C TYR A 116 4.45 -5.47 10.41
N ILE A 117 4.18 -5.83 9.16
CA ILE A 117 4.53 -5.03 7.98
C ILE A 117 3.94 -3.62 8.11
N ILE A 118 2.61 -3.55 8.29
CA ILE A 118 1.92 -2.27 8.33
C ILE A 118 2.30 -1.43 9.56
N LYS A 119 2.59 -2.08 10.71
CA LYS A 119 3.10 -1.40 11.91
C LYS A 119 4.40 -0.66 11.62
N ILE A 120 5.34 -1.32 10.94
CA ILE A 120 6.64 -0.71 10.59
C ILE A 120 6.46 0.44 9.60
N ILE A 121 5.66 0.25 8.54
CA ILE A 121 5.44 1.26 7.50
C ILE A 121 4.78 2.50 8.10
N LYS A 122 3.63 2.32 8.79
CA LYS A 122 2.92 3.41 9.46
C LYS A 122 3.84 4.14 10.45
N GLY A 123 4.58 3.41 11.28
CA GLY A 123 5.48 3.99 12.28
C GLY A 123 6.57 4.88 11.68
N ASN A 124 7.28 4.39 10.65
CA ASN A 124 8.36 5.13 10.00
C ASN A 124 7.84 6.37 9.25
N ALA A 125 6.79 6.24 8.45
CA ALA A 125 6.19 7.36 7.74
C ALA A 125 5.71 8.44 8.73
N SER A 126 5.07 8.01 9.83
CA SER A 126 4.57 8.90 10.87
C SER A 126 5.69 9.68 11.56
N ARG A 127 6.81 9.01 11.87
CA ARG A 127 8.00 9.64 12.44
C ARG A 127 8.59 10.66 11.46
N GLN A 128 8.79 10.28 10.20
CA GLN A 128 9.43 11.17 9.22
C GLN A 128 8.60 12.43 8.93
N VAL A 129 7.29 12.27 8.74
CA VAL A 129 6.37 13.40 8.53
C VAL A 129 6.45 14.39 9.69
N ARG A 130 6.40 13.92 10.93
CA ARG A 130 6.47 14.80 12.12
C ARG A 130 7.84 15.44 12.34
N LEU A 131 8.91 14.86 11.82
CA LEU A 131 10.24 15.48 11.87
C LEU A 131 10.36 16.62 10.86
N LEU A 132 9.81 16.43 9.65
CA LEU A 132 9.95 17.39 8.55
C LEU A 132 8.90 18.51 8.56
N PHE A 133 7.69 18.25 9.07
CA PHE A 133 6.56 19.18 9.03
C PHE A 133 6.07 19.46 10.45
N GLN A 134 6.48 20.59 11.02
CA GLN A 134 6.21 20.93 12.42
C GLN A 134 4.72 21.09 12.72
N GLU A 135 3.92 21.50 11.72
CA GLU A 135 2.47 21.67 11.82
C GLU A 135 1.77 20.35 12.20
N PHE A 136 2.37 19.20 11.90
CA PHE A 136 1.82 17.91 12.28
C PHE A 136 1.82 17.68 13.80
N LYS A 137 2.64 18.39 14.56
CA LYS A 137 2.60 18.39 16.03
C LYS A 137 1.37 19.13 16.55
N GLU A 138 0.97 20.20 15.87
CA GLU A 138 -0.21 21.01 16.21
C GLU A 138 -1.50 20.36 15.74
N TYR A 139 -1.46 19.68 14.58
CA TYR A 139 -2.55 18.84 14.08
C TYR A 139 -2.96 17.80 15.13
N ARG A 140 -2.01 16.92 15.52
CA ARG A 140 -2.17 15.90 16.57
C ARG A 140 -0.80 15.51 17.12
N GLU A 141 -0.61 15.69 18.43
CA GLU A 141 0.66 15.51 19.12
C GLU A 141 1.32 14.12 18.91
N LYS A 142 0.53 13.04 19.00
CA LYS A 142 1.07 11.66 19.11
C LYS A 142 0.74 10.75 17.93
N GLU A 143 -0.29 11.07 17.15
CA GLU A 143 -0.95 10.12 16.25
C GLU A 143 -1.18 10.74 14.87
N LEU A 144 -0.54 10.19 13.84
CA LEU A 144 -0.83 10.56 12.44
C LEU A 144 -1.95 9.68 11.87
N TRP A 145 -1.91 8.38 12.15
CA TRP A 145 -2.75 7.38 11.51
C TRP A 145 -3.96 7.00 12.37
N ALA A 146 -5.03 6.53 11.74
CA ALA A 146 -6.01 5.69 12.41
C ALA A 146 -5.34 4.42 12.94
N ASP A 147 -5.86 3.85 14.03
CA ASP A 147 -5.29 2.62 14.60
C ASP A 147 -5.52 1.44 13.67
N SER A 148 -6.69 1.40 13.04
CA SER A 148 -7.09 0.40 12.05
C SER A 148 -6.33 0.54 10.72
N TYR A 149 -6.42 -0.53 9.93
CA TYR A 149 -6.01 -0.63 8.54
C TYR A 149 -6.80 -1.78 7.90
N TYR A 150 -6.97 -1.73 6.58
CA TYR A 150 -7.44 -2.84 5.78
C TYR A 150 -6.25 -3.67 5.29
N CYS A 151 -6.44 -4.98 5.18
CA CYS A 151 -5.49 -5.90 4.58
C CYS A 151 -6.27 -6.99 3.82
N GLY A 152 -6.19 -6.97 2.49
CA GLY A 152 -6.68 -8.04 1.62
C GLY A 152 -5.51 -8.82 1.04
N THR A 153 -5.66 -10.13 0.83
CA THR A 153 -4.70 -10.91 0.05
C THR A 153 -5.08 -10.88 -1.43
N ALA A 154 -4.10 -10.79 -2.31
CA ALA A 154 -4.30 -10.90 -3.75
C ALA A 154 -3.35 -11.94 -4.34
N GLY A 155 -3.91 -12.88 -5.10
CA GLY A 155 -3.16 -13.89 -5.80
C GLY A 155 -4.02 -14.50 -6.90
N HIS A 156 -3.38 -14.97 -7.95
CA HIS A 156 -4.00 -15.83 -8.93
C HIS A 156 -3.27 -17.16 -8.85
N VAL A 157 -3.94 -18.18 -8.33
CA VAL A 157 -3.45 -19.55 -8.35
C VAL A 157 -4.27 -20.26 -9.40
N SER A 158 -3.70 -20.45 -10.58
CA SER A 158 -4.34 -21.24 -11.63
C SER A 158 -4.06 -22.73 -11.42
N GLN A 159 -4.89 -23.61 -12.00
CA GLN A 159 -4.70 -25.06 -11.89
C GLN A 159 -3.32 -25.49 -12.41
N GLU A 160 -2.82 -24.80 -13.44
CA GLU A 160 -1.48 -24.99 -14.01
C GLU A 160 -0.37 -24.66 -13.01
N GLN A 161 -0.56 -23.65 -12.13
CA GLN A 161 0.41 -23.33 -11.08
C GLN A 161 0.47 -24.44 -10.02
N VAL A 162 -0.66 -25.06 -9.69
CA VAL A 162 -0.72 -26.17 -8.73
C VAL A 162 -0.06 -27.42 -9.31
N ILE A 163 -0.43 -27.82 -10.53
CA ILE A 163 0.16 -28.97 -11.24
C ILE A 163 1.67 -28.82 -11.36
N ARG A 164 2.14 -27.63 -11.72
CA ARG A 164 3.56 -27.36 -11.87
C ARG A 164 4.32 -27.33 -10.55
N TYR A 165 3.75 -26.76 -9.49
CA TYR A 165 4.35 -26.84 -8.15
C TYR A 165 4.57 -28.30 -7.72
N ILE A 166 3.59 -29.17 -7.97
CA ILE A 166 3.71 -30.62 -7.72
C ILE A 166 4.85 -31.22 -8.55
N ALA A 167 4.90 -30.93 -9.86
CA ALA A 167 5.95 -31.44 -10.75
C ALA A 167 7.37 -30.95 -10.38
N GLU A 168 7.52 -29.71 -9.90
CA GLU A 168 8.81 -29.15 -9.46
C GLU A 168 9.31 -29.81 -8.15
N GLN A 169 8.42 -30.31 -7.29
CA GLN A 169 8.80 -31.06 -6.08
C GLN A 169 9.32 -32.47 -6.38
N GLU A 170 8.89 -33.06 -7.50
CA GLU A 170 9.33 -34.40 -7.94
C GLU A 170 10.69 -34.40 -8.68
N LYS A 171 11.42 -33.26 -8.67
CA LYS A 171 12.81 -33.07 -9.15
C LYS A 171 13.07 -33.26 -10.65
N ASN A 172 12.07 -33.41 -11.51
CA ASN A 172 12.31 -33.82 -12.90
C ASN A 172 12.21 -32.75 -13.98
N VAL A 173 12.12 -31.44 -13.66
CA VAL A 173 12.01 -30.44 -14.74
C VAL A 173 12.69 -29.11 -14.40
N ASN A 174 13.59 -28.66 -15.29
CA ASN A 174 14.25 -27.36 -15.21
C ASN A 174 13.38 -26.31 -15.93
N VAL A 175 12.40 -25.73 -15.22
CA VAL A 175 11.40 -24.83 -15.84
C VAL A 175 11.62 -23.38 -15.41
N LYS A 176 11.70 -22.44 -16.37
CA LYS A 176 11.84 -20.99 -16.11
C LYS A 176 10.70 -20.48 -15.21
N PRO A 177 10.92 -19.55 -14.26
CA PRO A 177 9.88 -19.04 -13.38
C PRO A 177 8.64 -18.57 -14.17
N PHE A 178 7.46 -19.05 -13.79
CA PHE A 178 6.22 -18.57 -14.39
C PHE A 178 6.03 -17.11 -14.00
N SER A 179 5.97 -16.24 -14.99
CA SER A 179 5.61 -14.84 -14.84
C SER A 179 4.48 -14.56 -15.81
N TYR A 180 3.41 -13.94 -15.33
CA TYR A 180 2.37 -13.44 -16.20
C TYR A 180 1.99 -12.04 -15.74
N SER A 181 1.70 -11.18 -16.71
CA SER A 181 1.21 -9.83 -16.46
C SER A 181 -0.31 -9.85 -16.42
N VAL A 182 -0.92 -9.34 -15.35
CA VAL A 182 -2.40 -9.19 -15.28
C VAL A 182 -2.89 -8.20 -16.34
N PHE A 183 -2.01 -7.34 -16.86
CA PHE A 183 -2.31 -6.35 -17.89
C PHE A 183 -2.51 -6.97 -19.28
N SER A 184 -2.18 -8.25 -19.49
CA SER A 184 -2.50 -8.94 -20.75
C SER A 184 -3.97 -9.39 -20.83
N LYS A 185 -4.75 -9.22 -19.76
CA LYS A 185 -6.21 -9.40 -19.74
C LYS A 185 -6.88 -8.03 -19.61
N LYS A 186 -8.03 -7.86 -20.27
CA LYS A 186 -8.85 -6.65 -20.19
C LYS A 186 -9.14 -6.36 -18.71
N GLN A 187 -8.65 -5.23 -18.20
CA GLN A 187 -8.88 -4.85 -16.80
C GLN A 187 -10.37 -4.54 -16.62
N LYS A 188 -10.93 -5.05 -15.53
CA LYS A 188 -12.27 -4.68 -15.07
C LYS A 188 -12.15 -3.46 -14.17
N THR A 189 -12.88 -2.42 -14.49
CA THR A 189 -13.10 -1.22 -13.69
C THR A 189 -14.20 -1.46 -12.65
N LEU A 190 -14.34 -0.56 -11.67
CA LEU A 190 -15.49 -0.60 -10.73
C LEU A 190 -16.84 -0.59 -11.46
N ALA A 191 -16.93 0.05 -12.63
CA ALA A 191 -18.12 0.05 -13.48
C ALA A 191 -18.50 -1.35 -13.98
N ASP A 192 -17.52 -2.26 -14.14
CA ASP A 192 -17.77 -3.65 -14.57
C ASP A 192 -18.34 -4.56 -13.46
N PHE A 193 -18.38 -4.08 -12.21
CA PHE A 193 -18.96 -4.77 -11.05
C PHE A 193 -20.22 -4.07 -10.52
N SER A 194 -20.58 -2.93 -11.11
CA SER A 194 -21.79 -2.20 -10.80
C SER A 194 -22.94 -2.85 -11.58
N VAL A 195 -23.55 -3.89 -11.01
CA VAL A 195 -24.79 -4.46 -11.58
C VAL A 195 -25.93 -3.48 -11.29
N SER A 196 -26.65 -3.12 -12.35
CA SER A 196 -27.94 -2.40 -12.32
C SER A 196 -28.95 -3.02 -11.37
#